data_AF-A0A4Q0ZZ89-F1
#
_entry.id   AF-A0A4Q0ZZ89-F1
#
_cell.length_a   1.000
_cell.length_b   1.000
_cell.length_c   1.000
_cell.angle_alpha   90.00
_cell.angle_beta   90.00
_cell.angle_gamma   90.00
#
_symmetry.space_group_name_H-M   'P 1'
#
loop_
_entity.id
_entity.type
_entity.pdbx_description
1 polymer ?
#
loop_
_entity_poly.entity_id
_entity_poly.type
_entity_poly.pdbx_seq_one_letter_code
_entity_poly.pdbx_strand_id
1 'polypeptide(L)'
;MILLLNKDSLFSTFGVDSFQSLDLAINSMAPSMVDYYLSDLSSGMDDIYLNKRSIQNSISTGDFSIYLDYDEEVYLEIEETSNSLELETASLW
;
A
#
# COMPACT_ATOMS: atom_id res chain seq x y z
N MET A 1 2.41 2.51 -9.31
CA MET A 1 2.42 3.87 -8.72
C MET A 1 3.15 3.81 -7.39
N ILE A 2 4.00 4.80 -7.05
CA ILE A 2 4.67 4.86 -5.74
C ILE A 2 4.29 6.17 -5.03
N LEU A 3 3.90 6.07 -3.77
CA LEU A 3 3.31 7.16 -3.00
C LEU A 3 4.02 7.29 -1.66
N LEU A 4 4.13 8.52 -1.15
CA LEU A 4 4.66 8.79 0.20
C LEU A 4 3.51 8.81 1.21
N LEU A 5 3.38 7.77 2.02
CA LEU A 5 2.34 7.71 3.05
C LEU A 5 2.78 8.41 4.33
N ASN A 6 1.83 9.05 5.00
CA ASN A 6 2.03 9.50 6.37
C ASN A 6 1.98 8.29 7.33
N LYS A 7 3.11 7.97 7.96
CA LYS A 7 3.23 6.82 8.87
C LYS A 7 2.21 6.85 10.01
N ASP A 8 1.95 8.01 10.59
CA ASP A 8 1.06 8.15 11.75
C ASP A 8 -0.40 7.92 11.37
N SER A 9 -0.78 8.35 10.16
CA SER A 9 -2.12 8.09 9.60
C SER A 9 -2.29 6.61 9.23
N LEU A 10 -1.26 6.00 8.63
CA LEU A 10 -1.24 4.58 8.30
C LEU A 10 -1.39 3.73 9.58
N PHE A 11 -0.53 3.97 10.57
CA PHE A 11 -0.55 3.26 11.85
C PHE A 11 -1.87 3.42 12.59
N SER A 12 -2.46 4.62 12.58
CA SER A 12 -3.78 4.86 13.17
C SER A 12 -4.89 4.11 12.42
N THR A 13 -4.83 4.03 11.09
CA THR A 13 -5.83 3.35 10.25
C THR A 13 -5.81 1.84 10.46
N PHE A 14 -4.62 1.26 10.53
CA PHE A 14 -4.44 -0.17 10.78
C PHE A 14 -4.47 -0.53 12.27
N GLY A 15 -4.47 0.46 13.17
CA GLY A 15 -4.48 0.27 14.63
C GLY A 15 -3.20 -0.37 15.16
N VAL A 16 -2.05 0.00 14.58
CA VAL A 16 -0.74 -0.59 14.87
C VAL A 16 0.24 0.45 15.38
N ASP A 17 1.27 0.01 16.11
CA ASP A 17 2.27 0.86 16.76
C ASP A 17 3.68 0.65 16.19
N SER A 18 3.86 -0.37 15.34
CA SER A 18 5.14 -0.66 14.69
C SER A 18 4.95 -1.23 13.29
N PHE A 19 5.97 -1.10 12.44
CA PHE A 19 5.98 -1.69 11.11
C PHE A 19 5.84 -3.22 11.14
N GLN A 20 6.32 -3.86 12.21
CA GLN A 20 6.18 -5.31 12.39
C GLN A 20 4.74 -5.71 12.79
N SER A 21 4.07 -4.87 13.58
CA SER A 21 2.64 -5.00 13.86
C SER A 21 1.81 -4.76 12.59
N LEU A 22 2.24 -3.86 11.70
CA LEU A 22 1.59 -3.58 10.42
C LEU A 22 1.60 -4.82 9.51
N ASP A 23 2.73 -5.51 9.39
CA ASP A 23 2.82 -6.76 8.63
C ASP A 23 1.80 -7.80 9.13
N LEU A 24 1.74 -8.00 10.46
CA LEU A 24 0.78 -8.92 11.07
C LEU A 24 -0.67 -8.48 10.85
N ALA A 25 -0.97 -7.19 10.97
CA ALA A 25 -2.30 -6.63 10.76
C ALA A 25 -2.78 -6.81 9.31
N ILE A 26 -1.91 -6.51 8.34
CA ILE A 26 -2.17 -6.71 6.91
C ILE A 26 -2.42 -8.19 6.60
N ASN A 27 -1.56 -9.09 7.10
CA ASN A 27 -1.75 -10.53 6.90
C ASN A 27 -3.00 -11.09 7.60
N SER A 28 -3.45 -10.44 8.68
CA SER A 28 -4.66 -10.84 9.40
C SER A 28 -5.95 -10.26 8.79
N MET A 29 -5.85 -9.22 7.96
CA MET A 29 -7.01 -8.59 7.32
C MET A 29 -7.30 -9.21 5.96
N ALA A 30 -8.53 -9.02 5.49
CA ALA A 30 -8.89 -9.39 4.13
C ALA A 30 -8.16 -8.47 3.13
N PRO A 31 -7.59 -9.01 2.04
CA PRO A 31 -6.87 -8.21 1.04
C PRO A 31 -7.67 -7.02 0.50
N SER A 32 -8.99 -7.19 0.32
CA SER A 32 -9.89 -6.11 -0.14
C SER A 32 -10.05 -4.95 0.85
N MET A 33 -9.91 -5.21 2.16
CA MET A 33 -9.94 -4.15 3.16
C MET A 33 -8.63 -3.39 3.20
N VAL A 34 -7.50 -4.11 3.07
CA VAL A 34 -6.17 -3.50 2.98
C VAL A 34 -6.12 -2.58 1.76
N ASP A 35 -6.59 -3.05 0.61
CA ASP A 35 -6.71 -2.27 -0.63
C ASP A 35 -7.53 -0.99 -0.42
N TYR A 36 -8.70 -1.08 0.21
CA TYR A 36 -9.55 0.08 0.49
C TYR A 36 -8.85 1.12 1.36
N TYR A 37 -8.22 0.71 2.47
CA TYR A 37 -7.53 1.64 3.36
C TYR A 37 -6.32 2.28 2.69
N LEU A 38 -5.55 1.52 1.92
CA LEU A 38 -4.38 2.04 1.21
C LEU A 38 -4.80 2.98 0.08
N SER A 39 -5.89 2.68 -0.64
CA SER A 39 -6.49 3.57 -1.64
C SER A 39 -7.03 4.86 -1.04
N ASP A 40 -7.64 4.80 0.14
CA ASP A 40 -8.11 5.99 0.87
C ASP A 40 -6.94 6.86 1.35
N LEU A 41 -5.91 6.23 1.95
CA LEU A 41 -4.71 6.91 2.42
C LEU A 41 -3.87 7.52 1.29
N SER A 42 -3.85 6.87 0.13
CA SER A 42 -3.16 7.38 -1.05
C SER A 42 -3.98 8.40 -1.85
N SER A 43 -5.28 8.52 -1.56
CA SER A 43 -6.17 9.44 -2.25
C SER A 43 -5.76 10.89 -1.99
N GLY A 44 -5.10 11.50 -2.99
CA GLY A 44 -4.60 12.87 -2.90
C GLY A 44 -3.11 13.01 -2.56
N MET A 45 -2.36 11.91 -2.57
CA MET A 45 -0.89 11.95 -2.52
C MET A 45 -0.29 11.98 -3.93
N ASP A 46 0.81 12.71 -4.08
CA ASP A 46 1.55 12.77 -5.34
C ASP A 46 2.39 11.51 -5.56
N ASP A 47 2.54 11.12 -6.82
CA ASP A 47 3.42 10.02 -7.24
C ASP A 47 4.87 10.48 -7.05
N ILE A 48 5.65 9.68 -6.33
CA ILE A 48 7.02 10.03 -5.95
C ILE A 48 8.00 8.95 -6.37
N TYR A 49 9.24 9.37 -6.59
CA TYR A 49 10.33 8.45 -6.90
C TYR A 49 10.93 7.87 -5.61
N LEU A 50 10.80 6.55 -5.44
CA LEU A 50 11.45 5.81 -4.36
C LEU A 50 12.78 5.19 -4.80
N ASN A 51 13.85 5.48 -4.05
CA ASN A 51 15.13 4.83 -4.24
C ASN A 51 15.21 3.53 -3.42
N LYS A 52 15.11 2.39 -4.10
CA LYS A 52 15.12 1.07 -3.44
C LYS A 52 16.41 0.72 -2.67
N ARG A 53 17.49 1.51 -2.79
CA ARG A 53 18.73 1.31 -2.01
C ARG A 53 18.67 1.83 -0.58
N SER A 54 17.78 2.79 -0.31
CA SER A 54 17.64 3.39 1.02
C SER A 54 16.58 2.69 1.88
N ILE A 55 15.89 1.69 1.31
CA ILE A 55 14.87 0.92 2.03
C ILE A 55 15.52 0.07 3.11
N GLN A 56 15.05 0.24 4.35
CA GLN A 56 15.41 -0.59 5.48
C GLN A 56 14.56 -1.86 5.51
N ASN A 57 13.25 -1.73 5.28
CA ASN A 57 12.32 -2.83 5.40
C ASN A 57 11.24 -2.75 4.32
N SER A 58 10.73 -3.91 3.88
CA SER A 58 9.74 -4.00 2.82
C SER A 58 8.73 -5.09 3.14
N ILE A 59 7.45 -4.74 3.07
CA ILE A 59 6.33 -5.67 3.18
C ILE A 59 5.66 -5.73 1.82
N SER A 60 5.54 -6.93 1.26
CA SER A 60 4.82 -7.14 0.00
C SER A 60 3.57 -7.97 0.30
N THR A 61 2.41 -7.42 -0.04
CA THR A 61 1.10 -8.06 0.13
C THR A 61 0.33 -8.02 -1.19
N GLY A 62 0.28 -9.15 -1.89
CA GLY A 62 -0.41 -9.24 -3.18
C GLY A 62 0.05 -8.16 -4.17
N ASP A 63 -0.84 -7.22 -4.47
CA ASP A 63 -0.66 -6.11 -5.41
C ASP A 63 -0.10 -4.82 -4.75
N PHE A 64 0.14 -4.81 -3.44
CA PHE A 64 0.69 -3.68 -2.70
C PHE A 64 2.04 -4.02 -2.08
N SER A 65 3.00 -3.10 -2.17
CA SER A 65 4.28 -3.18 -1.50
C SER A 65 4.51 -1.93 -0.65
N ILE A 66 4.63 -2.10 0.66
CA ILE A 66 4.94 -1.04 1.61
C ILE A 66 6.44 -1.07 1.91
N TYR A 67 7.09 0.06 1.80
CA TYR A 67 8.51 0.22 2.08
C TYR A 67 8.73 1.19 3.23
N LEU A 68 9.73 0.89 4.06
CA LEU A 68 10.19 1.73 5.15
C LEU A 68 11.65 2.10 4.90
N ASP A 69 11.95 3.39 4.90
CA ASP A 69 13.32 3.92 4.76
C ASP A 69 14.03 4.05 6.12
N TYR A 70 15.34 4.32 6.11
CA TYR A 70 16.11 4.59 7.33
C TYR A 70 15.71 5.92 8.00
N ASP A 71 15.06 6.82 7.28
CA ASP A 71 14.50 8.08 7.82
C ASP A 71 13.11 7.91 8.46
N GLU A 72 12.64 6.67 8.64
CA GLU A 72 11.29 6.34 9.15
C GLU A 72 10.13 6.79 8.24
N GLU A 73 10.44 7.13 6.99
CA GLU A 73 9.44 7.43 5.96
C GLU A 73 8.83 6.14 5.40
N VAL A 74 7.50 6.16 5.19
CA VAL A 74 6.75 5.02 4.68
C VAL A 74 6.28 5.29 3.26
N TYR A 75 6.57 4.36 2.37
CA TYR A 75 6.23 4.44 0.96
C TYR A 75 5.29 3.30 0.60
N LEU A 76 4.32 3.59 -0.25
CA LEU A 76 3.40 2.59 -0.80
C LEU A 76 3.61 2.49 -2.30
N GLU A 77 4.07 1.34 -2.76
CA GLU A 77 4.04 0.95 -4.16
C GLU A 77 2.80 0.12 -4.41
N ILE A 78 1.95 0.62 -5.28
CA ILE A 78 0.81 -0.11 -5.83
C ILE A 78 1.30 -0.67 -7.15
N GLU A 79 1.49 -1.98 -7.21
CA GLU A 79 1.65 -2.66 -8.48
C GLU A 79 0.27 -2.63 -9.14
N GLU A 80 0.04 -1.65 -10.01
CA GLU A 80 -1.09 -1.72 -10.93
C GLU A 80 -0.82 -2.89 -11.88
N THR A 81 -1.14 -4.11 -11.43
CA THR A 81 -1.48 -5.17 -12.34
C THR A 81 -2.63 -4.61 -13.18
N SER A 82 -2.39 -4.47 -14.48
CA SER A 82 -3.38 -4.02 -15.45
C SER A 82 -4.54 -5.01 -15.48
N ASN A 83 -5.42 -4.97 -14.49
CA ASN A 83 -6.53 -5.92 -14.30
C ASN A 83 -7.85 -5.23 -13.93
N SER A 84 -7.85 -3.90 -13.86
CA SER A 84 -9.04 -3.05 -13.70
C SER A 84 -9.62 -2.55 -15.04
N LEU A 85 -9.43 -3.30 -16.14
CA LEU A 85 -10.03 -2.96 -17.45
C LEU A 85 -10.54 -4.16 -18.29
N GLU A 86 -10.69 -5.35 -17.72
CA GLU A 86 -11.38 -6.49 -18.39
C GLU A 86 -12.56 -7.07 -17.58
N LEU A 87 -13.19 -6.26 -16.71
CA LEU A 87 -14.48 -6.60 -16.08
C LEU A 87 -15.62 -5.64 -16.47
N GLU A 88 -15.43 -4.81 -17.48
CA GLU A 88 -16.51 -4.03 -18.09
C GLU A 88 -17.12 -4.85 -19.24
N THR A 89 -18.14 -5.65 -18.89
CA THR A 89 -19.26 -6.01 -19.77
C THR A 89 -18.95 -6.55 -21.17
N ALA A 90 -18.82 -7.88 -21.28
CA ALA A 90 -19.21 -8.60 -22.50
C ALA A 90 -20.35 -9.58 -22.19
N SER A 91 -21.41 -9.09 -21.55
CA SER A 91 -22.75 -9.62 -21.81
C SER A 91 -23.45 -8.63 -22.70
N LEU A 92 -23.70 -9.00 -23.96
CA LEU A 92 -24.86 -8.62 -24.76
C LEU A 92 -24.78 -9.33 -26.15
N TRP A 93 -25.64 -10.35 -26.27
CA TRP A 93 -26.07 -11.17 -27.44
C TRP A 93 -25.20 -12.36 -27.88
#